data_AF-V9Q497-F1
#
_entry.id   AF-V9Q497-F1
#
_cell.length_a   1.000
_cell.length_b   1.000
_cell.length_c   1.000
_cell.angle_alpha   90.00
_cell.angle_beta   90.00
_cell.angle_gamma   90.00
#
_symmetry.space_group_name_H-M   'P 1'
#
loop_
_entity.id
_entity.type
_entity.pdbx_description
1 polymer ?
#
loop_
_entity_poly.entity_id
_entity_poly.type
_entity_poly.pdbx_seq_one_letter_code
_entity_poly.pdbx_strand_id
1 'polypeptide(L)'
;MLLMSPLTARQRFKNKSFSNPEDTMFVKGSKVRYDHPDVERVRRAHLNDLENISVFFIVALAYVLTNPPPVLAINLFRAFTVARIGHTIVYCILPIPQPARFLFCFVGWLITIFMAGSVILYSL
;
A
#
# COMPACT_ATOMS: atom_id res chain seq x y z
N MET A 1 -3.50 3.21 2.41
CA MET A 1 -4.79 2.89 1.77
C MET A 1 -5.74 4.09 1.67
N LEU A 2 -6.48 4.51 2.72
CA LEU A 2 -7.51 5.57 2.57
C LEU A 2 -7.00 6.88 1.98
N LEU A 3 -5.82 7.35 2.43
CA LEU A 3 -5.20 8.57 1.91
C LEU A 3 -4.69 8.46 0.46
N MET A 4 -4.57 7.24 -0.09
CA MET A 4 -4.12 7.05 -1.48
C MET A 4 -5.19 7.47 -2.49
N SER A 5 -6.47 7.34 -2.14
CA SER A 5 -7.58 7.79 -2.98
C SER A 5 -7.57 9.32 -3.22
N PRO A 6 -7.57 10.19 -2.18
CA PRO A 6 -7.47 11.63 -2.38
C PRO A 6 -6.12 12.06 -2.98
N LEU A 7 -5.02 11.35 -2.72
CA LEU A 7 -3.73 11.61 -3.39
C LEU A 7 -3.81 11.34 -4.90
N THR A 8 -4.48 10.27 -5.31
CA THR A 8 -4.72 9.96 -6.72
C THR A 8 -5.59 11.04 -7.36
N ALA A 9 -6.69 11.43 -6.70
CA ALA A 9 -7.55 12.51 -7.16
C ALA A 9 -6.78 13.82 -7.33
N ARG A 10 -5.98 14.21 -6.33
CA ARG A 10 -5.11 15.41 -6.41
C ARG A 10 -4.19 15.37 -7.62
N GLN A 11 -3.58 14.21 -7.91
CA GLN A 11 -2.68 14.08 -9.06
C GLN A 11 -3.43 14.13 -10.40
N ARG A 12 -4.67 13.64 -10.47
CA ARG A 12 -5.55 13.77 -11.65
C ARG A 12 -5.95 15.21 -11.91
N PHE A 13 -6.38 15.94 -10.88
CA PHE A 13 -6.71 17.36 -10.99
C PHE A 13 -5.50 18.21 -11.37
N LYS A 14 -4.34 17.97 -10.73
CA LYS A 14 -3.09 18.69 -11.04
C LYS A 14 -2.67 18.54 -12.50
N ASN A 15 -2.77 17.32 -13.04
CA ASN A 15 -2.32 17.03 -14.41
C ASN A 15 -3.43 17.08 -15.46
N LYS A 16 -4.67 17.41 -15.04
CA LYS A 16 -5.88 17.40 -15.87
C LYS A 16 -6.06 16.09 -16.67
N SER A 17 -5.64 14.99 -16.06
CA SER A 17 -5.64 13.64 -16.64
C SER A 17 -6.69 12.81 -15.93
N PHE A 18 -7.86 12.68 -16.55
CA PHE A 18 -8.97 11.92 -15.99
C PHE A 18 -9.10 10.58 -16.71
N SER A 19 -9.74 9.62 -16.02
CA SER A 19 -10.00 8.30 -16.61
C SER A 19 -11.33 8.27 -17.34
N ASN A 20 -12.30 9.07 -16.93
CA ASN A 20 -13.62 9.03 -17.53
C ASN A 20 -13.92 10.31 -18.33
N PRO A 21 -14.68 10.22 -19.42
CA PRO A 21 -15.02 11.38 -20.26
C PRO A 21 -15.89 12.40 -19.53
N GLU A 22 -16.79 11.98 -18.63
CA GLU A 22 -17.66 12.89 -17.88
C GLU A 22 -16.87 13.86 -16.99
N ASP A 23 -15.78 13.39 -16.38
CA ASP A 23 -14.91 14.21 -15.54
C ASP A 23 -14.22 15.32 -16.35
N THR A 24 -14.03 15.09 -17.65
CA THR A 24 -13.36 16.07 -18.52
C THR A 24 -14.25 17.25 -18.89
N MET A 25 -15.57 17.09 -18.79
CA MET A 25 -16.54 18.15 -19.09
C MET A 25 -16.48 19.28 -18.04
N PHE A 26 -16.13 18.93 -16.80
CA PHE A 26 -16.09 19.88 -15.68
C PHE A 26 -14.76 20.64 -15.58
N VAL A 27 -13.69 20.15 -16.23
CA VAL A 27 -12.34 20.72 -16.11
C VAL A 27 -11.80 21.13 -17.48
N LYS A 28 -11.72 22.45 -17.72
CA LYS A 28 -11.22 23.01 -18.99
C LYS A 28 -9.79 22.57 -19.30
N GLY A 29 -9.59 22.04 -20.52
CA GLY A 29 -8.30 21.58 -21.04
C GLY A 29 -7.87 20.22 -20.51
N SER A 30 -8.78 19.48 -19.88
CA SER A 30 -8.52 18.11 -19.45
C SER A 30 -8.71 17.11 -20.57
N LYS A 31 -8.05 15.96 -20.45
CA LYS A 31 -8.10 14.89 -21.46
C LYS A 31 -8.30 13.56 -20.76
N VAL A 32 -9.05 12.67 -21.41
CA VAL A 32 -9.11 11.25 -21.02
C VAL A 32 -7.75 10.66 -21.34
N ARG A 33 -6.98 10.34 -20.30
CA ARG A 33 -5.62 9.80 -20.41
C ARG A 33 -5.36 8.87 -19.24
N TYR A 34 -4.90 7.67 -19.57
CA TYR A 34 -4.59 6.62 -18.61
C TYR A 34 -3.09 6.55 -18.27
N ASP A 35 -2.22 7.08 -19.14
CA ASP A 35 -0.78 6.81 -19.06
C ASP A 35 0.02 7.90 -18.34
N HIS A 36 -0.65 8.83 -17.63
CA HIS A 36 0.09 9.92 -17.00
C HIS A 36 1.01 9.35 -15.89
N PRO A 37 2.34 9.53 -15.99
CA PRO A 37 3.31 8.79 -15.20
C PRO A 37 3.12 8.96 -13.69
N ASP A 38 2.74 10.15 -13.25
CA ASP A 38 2.50 10.42 -11.83
C ASP A 38 1.17 9.86 -11.31
N VAL A 39 0.11 9.85 -12.13
CA VAL A 39 -1.18 9.25 -11.73
C VAL A 39 -1.01 7.74 -11.61
N GLU A 40 -0.34 7.15 -12.60
CA GLU A 40 0.02 5.73 -12.60
C GLU A 40 0.98 5.35 -11.47
N ARG A 41 1.84 6.27 -11.03
CA ARG A 41 2.70 6.05 -9.86
C ARG A 41 1.85 5.91 -8.59
N VAL A 42 0.94 6.84 -8.32
CA VAL A 42 0.07 6.74 -7.13
C VAL A 42 -0.87 5.53 -7.23
N ARG A 43 -1.39 5.22 -8.42
CA ARG A 43 -2.21 4.03 -8.67
C ARG A 43 -1.45 2.74 -8.34
N ARG A 44 -0.22 2.57 -8.82
CA ARG A 44 0.61 1.40 -8.52
C ARG A 44 0.95 1.28 -7.04
N ALA A 45 1.23 2.40 -6.37
CA ALA A 45 1.42 2.38 -4.92
C ALA A 45 0.15 1.94 -4.18
N HIS A 46 -1.03 2.41 -4.63
CA HIS A 46 -2.30 2.03 -4.03
C HIS A 46 -2.64 0.55 -4.26
N LEU A 47 -2.36 0.01 -5.45
CA LEU A 47 -2.52 -1.42 -5.74
C LEU A 47 -1.60 -2.28 -4.87
N ASN A 48 -0.34 -1.87 -4.72
CA ASN A 48 0.58 -2.58 -3.84
C ASN A 48 0.13 -2.54 -2.36
N ASP A 49 -0.46 -1.42 -1.93
CA ASP A 49 -1.12 -1.31 -0.63
C ASP A 49 -2.27 -2.33 -0.51
N LEU A 50 -3.12 -2.45 -1.53
CA LEU A 50 -4.24 -3.39 -1.56
C LEU A 50 -3.77 -4.84 -1.48
N GLU A 51 -2.77 -5.22 -2.26
CA GLU A 51 -2.22 -6.58 -2.30
C GLU A 51 -1.58 -6.98 -0.96
N ASN A 52 -0.84 -6.07 -0.31
CA ASN A 52 -0.08 -6.43 0.89
C ASN A 52 -0.89 -6.28 2.18
N ILE A 53 -1.68 -5.21 2.31
CA ILE A 53 -2.41 -4.92 3.55
C ILE A 53 -3.60 -5.86 3.70
N SER A 54 -4.28 -6.25 2.62
CA SER A 54 -5.37 -7.22 2.68
C SER A 54 -4.88 -8.59 3.18
N VAL A 55 -3.79 -9.10 2.63
CA VAL A 55 -3.19 -10.37 3.05
C VAL A 55 -2.69 -10.29 4.50
N PHE A 56 -1.99 -9.21 4.86
CA PHE A 56 -1.57 -8.99 6.24
C PHE A 56 -2.75 -8.97 7.20
N PHE A 57 -3.87 -8.32 6.84
CA PHE A 57 -5.03 -8.22 7.70
C PHE A 57 -5.63 -9.60 8.02
N ILE A 58 -5.77 -10.46 7.00
CA ILE A 58 -6.28 -11.84 7.18
C ILE A 58 -5.32 -12.65 8.07
N VAL A 59 -4.02 -12.61 7.78
CA VAL A 59 -3.01 -13.36 8.54
C VAL A 59 -2.87 -12.84 9.98
N ALA A 60 -2.90 -11.52 10.18
CA ALA A 60 -2.82 -10.91 11.49
C ALA A 60 -4.01 -11.28 12.38
N LEU A 61 -5.23 -11.32 11.81
CA LEU A 61 -6.42 -11.79 12.52
C LEU A 61 -6.26 -13.25 12.94
N ALA A 62 -5.83 -14.13 12.03
CA ALA A 62 -5.57 -15.53 12.35
C ALA A 62 -4.48 -15.68 13.42
N TYR A 63 -3.41 -14.87 13.35
CA TYR A 63 -2.30 -14.88 14.30
C TYR A 63 -2.72 -14.44 15.71
N VAL A 64 -3.61 -13.46 15.85
CA VAL A 64 -4.11 -13.06 17.19
C VAL A 64 -4.93 -14.19 17.83
N LEU A 65 -5.65 -14.97 17.04
CA LEU A 65 -6.45 -16.10 17.54
C LEU A 65 -5.59 -17.26 18.07
N THR A 66 -4.30 -17.33 17.73
CA THR A 66 -3.37 -18.34 18.29
C THR A 66 -2.77 -17.92 19.63
N ASN A 67 -3.30 -16.85 20.26
CA ASN A 67 -2.85 -16.29 21.54
C ASN A 67 -1.31 -16.09 21.65
N PRO A 68 -0.69 -15.35 20.71
CA PRO A 68 0.76 -15.13 20.71
C PRO A 68 1.19 -14.20 21.85
N PRO A 69 2.49 -14.18 22.20
CA PRO A 69 3.02 -13.24 23.17
C PRO A 69 2.67 -11.78 22.77
N PRO A 70 1.97 -11.01 23.63
CA PRO A 70 1.46 -9.68 23.25
C PRO A 70 2.55 -8.72 22.79
N VAL A 71 3.71 -8.75 23.45
CA VAL A 71 4.86 -7.90 23.12
C VAL A 71 5.34 -8.15 21.68
N LEU A 72 5.38 -9.41 21.26
CA LEU A 72 5.84 -9.79 19.94
C LEU A 72 4.81 -9.39 18.87
N ALA A 73 3.52 -9.68 19.09
CA ALA A 73 2.45 -9.32 18.17
C ALA A 73 2.36 -7.79 17.96
N ILE A 74 2.42 -7.00 19.04
CA ILE A 74 2.38 -5.54 18.97
C ILE A 74 3.57 -5.00 18.16
N ASN A 75 4.77 -5.53 18.38
CA ASN A 75 5.97 -5.07 17.66
C ASN A 75 5.92 -5.45 16.17
N LEU A 76 5.41 -6.62 15.81
CA LEU A 76 5.20 -7.00 14.40
C LEU A 76 4.22 -6.06 13.70
N PHE A 77 3.11 -5.73 14.35
CA PHE A 77 2.10 -4.83 13.77
C PHE A 77 2.62 -3.39 13.61
N ARG A 78 3.39 -2.91 14.58
CA ARG A 78 4.08 -1.61 14.49
C ARG A 78 5.09 -1.60 13.35
N ALA A 79 5.95 -2.62 13.28
CA ALA A 79 6.97 -2.73 12.24
C ALA A 79 6.35 -2.80 10.84
N PHE A 80 5.29 -3.59 10.65
CA PHE A 80 4.55 -3.65 9.39
C PHE A 80 3.97 -2.29 9.02
N THR A 81 3.32 -1.62 9.96
CA THR A 81 2.70 -0.31 9.72
C THR A 81 3.74 0.74 9.32
N VAL A 82 4.87 0.81 10.04
CA VAL A 82 5.99 1.71 9.72
C VAL A 82 6.56 1.39 8.34
N ALA A 83 6.72 0.11 8.00
CA ALA A 83 7.20 -0.32 6.68
C ALA A 83 6.26 0.14 5.55
N ARG A 84 4.93 0.03 5.73
CA ARG A 84 3.94 0.49 4.73
C ARG A 84 3.89 2.02 4.59
N ILE A 85 4.02 2.75 5.70
CA ILE A 85 4.13 4.21 5.66
C ILE A 85 5.41 4.61 4.91
N GLY A 86 6.54 4.00 5.26
CA GLY A 86 7.83 4.21 4.57
C GLY A 86 7.75 3.92 3.08
N HIS A 87 7.15 2.78 2.69
CA HIS A 87 6.89 2.45 1.29
C HIS A 87 6.10 3.56 0.58
N THR A 88 5.00 4.02 1.16
CA THR A 88 4.15 5.07 0.57
C THR A 88 4.91 6.40 0.41
N ILE A 89 5.70 6.79 1.42
CA ILE A 89 6.53 8.01 1.37
C ILE A 89 7.54 7.91 0.22
N VAL A 90 8.29 6.80 0.17
CA VAL A 90 9.34 6.58 -0.84
C VAL A 90 8.78 6.37 -2.26
N TYR A 91 7.53 5.93 -2.37
CA TYR A 91 6.91 5.73 -3.67
C TYR A 91 6.25 7.00 -4.20
N CYS A 92 5.53 7.75 -3.36
CA CYS A 92 4.64 8.83 -3.79
C CYS A 92 5.11 10.24 -3.44
N ILE A 93 5.79 10.42 -2.32
CA ILE A 93 6.18 11.76 -1.82
C ILE A 93 7.61 12.07 -2.26
N LEU A 94 8.54 11.18 -1.95
CA LEU A 94 9.95 11.28 -2.28
C LEU A 94 10.30 10.09 -3.17
N PRO A 95 10.23 10.21 -4.51
CA PRO A 95 10.52 9.11 -5.41
C PRO A 95 12.01 8.76 -5.38
N ILE A 96 12.40 7.92 -4.42
CA ILE A 96 13.77 7.39 -4.32
C ILE A 96 13.90 6.26 -5.34
N PRO A 97 15.03 6.17 -6.08
CA PRO A 97 15.30 5.03 -6.94
C PRO A 97 15.24 3.71 -6.15
N GLN A 98 15.12 2.60 -6.87
CA GLN A 98 15.38 1.29 -6.27
C GLN A 98 16.77 1.32 -5.60
N PRO A 99 16.98 0.68 -4.43
CA PRO A 99 16.21 -0.44 -3.87
C PRO A 99 15.23 -0.08 -2.74
N ALA A 100 15.09 1.20 -2.37
CA ALA A 100 14.38 1.60 -1.15
C ALA A 100 12.93 1.07 -1.08
N ARG A 101 12.19 1.14 -2.18
CA ARG A 101 10.81 0.60 -2.27
C ARG A 101 10.74 -0.91 -2.01
N PHE A 102 11.69 -1.66 -2.57
CA PHE A 102 11.75 -3.11 -2.41
C PHE A 102 12.04 -3.49 -0.95
N LEU A 103 12.96 -2.79 -0.28
CA LEU A 103 13.29 -3.04 1.11
C LEU A 103 12.07 -2.89 2.03
N PHE A 104 11.27 -1.83 1.85
CA PHE A 104 10.05 -1.65 2.65
C PHE A 104 9.00 -2.73 2.36
N CYS A 105 8.81 -3.13 1.10
CA CYS A 105 7.92 -4.25 0.77
C CYS A 105 8.43 -5.57 1.37
N PHE A 106 9.73 -5.81 1.31
CA PHE A 106 10.36 -7.02 1.80
C PHE A 106 10.19 -7.20 3.30
N VAL A 107 10.35 -6.12 4.09
CA VAL A 107 10.05 -6.14 5.53
C VAL A 107 8.58 -6.51 5.79
N GLY A 108 7.65 -5.94 5.02
CA GLY A 108 6.24 -6.29 5.12
C GLY A 108 5.97 -7.77 4.82
N TRP A 109 6.61 -8.32 3.78
CA TRP A 109 6.49 -9.73 3.42
C TRP A 109 7.04 -10.66 4.50
N LEU A 110 8.23 -10.36 5.03
CA LEU A 110 8.84 -11.17 6.09
C LEU A 110 7.93 -11.28 7.31
N ILE A 111 7.33 -10.17 7.74
CA ILE A 111 6.41 -10.15 8.89
C ILE A 111 5.17 -11.00 8.59
N THR A 112 4.56 -10.83 7.42
CA THR A 112 3.37 -11.60 7.04
C THR A 112 3.66 -13.10 6.92
N ILE A 113 4.78 -13.48 6.32
CA ILE A 113 5.22 -14.88 6.19
C ILE A 113 5.49 -15.49 7.56
N PHE A 114 6.17 -14.77 8.46
CA PHE A 114 6.43 -15.23 9.82
C PHE A 114 5.14 -15.52 10.60
N MET A 115 4.18 -14.60 10.55
CA MET A 115 2.88 -14.79 11.21
C MET A 115 2.10 -15.95 10.59
N ALA A 116 2.07 -16.04 9.26
CA ALA A 116 1.40 -17.14 8.56
C ALA A 116 2.00 -18.50 8.93
N GLY A 117 3.34 -18.61 8.95
CA GLY A 117 4.03 -19.83 9.37
C GLY A 117 3.76 -20.19 10.83
N SER A 118 3.66 -19.20 11.72
CA SER A 118 3.32 -19.42 13.13
C SER A 118 1.89 -19.97 13.29
N VAL A 119 0.94 -19.43 12.52
CA VAL A 119 -0.46 -19.93 12.49
C VAL A 119 -0.51 -21.37 12.00
N ILE A 120 0.20 -21.68 10.90
CA ILE A 120 0.25 -23.03 10.34
C ILE A 120 0.84 -24.01 11.36
N LEU A 121 1.96 -23.66 12.00
CA LEU A 121 2.61 -24.51 12.99
C LEU A 121 1.73 -24.74 14.23
N TYR A 122 0.94 -23.75 14.64
CA TYR A 122 -0.01 -23.89 15.74
C TYR A 122 -1.18 -24.83 15.39
N SER A 123 -1.52 -24.96 14.10
CA SER A 123 -2.63 -25.78 13.62
C SER A 123 -2.28 -27.24 13.34
N LEU A 124 -0.99 -27.60 13.40
CA LEU A 124 -0.48 -28.97 13.24
C LEU A 124 -0.33 -29.66 14.60
#